data_AF-A0A1F3YNB4-F1
#
_entry.id   AF-A0A1F3YNB4-F1
#
_cell.length_a   1.000
_cell.length_b   1.000
_cell.length_c   1.000
_cell.angle_alpha   90.00
_cell.angle_beta   90.00
_cell.angle_gamma   90.00
#
_symmetry.space_group_name_H-M   'P 1'
#
loop_
_entity.id
_entity.type
_entity.pdbx_description
1 polymer ?
#
loop_
_entity_poly.entity_id
_entity_poly.type
_entity_poly.pdbx_seq_one_letter_code
_entity_poly.pdbx_strand_id
1 'polypeptide(L)'
;MAFQDEDVYALTDKGNAELKSAGTSLSAAELQVLVLIDGKATVAQIAQAARNLAPAAVNEIMRKLFSGTLITTATEPSSDGLESGFFSIAVPAGFFSNSAAQPDPEVDQGVSTLKQKGYYVRIARRPAAAREVKQGEQLTVLVVDDDPDLLKLLRTYIKMEGFAVRTAEKRDDIIAAFRQPPRPDLVLLDVQLPDANGFDVLAKMRLHPLLKAVPVIMLTAEATREAVLRGLQAGADGYVTKPFEPDHVVAAVKAVLGLSGAAQSKAAESKPK
;
A
#
# COMPACT_ATOMS: atom_id res chain seq x y z
N MET A 1 -5.98 -33.33 -6.04
CA MET A 1 -6.78 -32.13 -6.34
C MET A 1 -7.26 -32.22 -7.78
N ALA A 2 -8.55 -32.01 -8.03
CA ALA A 2 -9.11 -32.04 -9.39
C ALA A 2 -9.09 -30.61 -9.96
N PHE A 3 -8.50 -30.42 -11.13
CA PHE A 3 -8.56 -29.18 -11.90
C PHE A 3 -9.89 -29.16 -12.64
N GLN A 4 -10.65 -28.07 -12.54
CA GLN A 4 -11.87 -27.88 -13.31
C GLN A 4 -11.57 -27.09 -14.59
N ASP A 5 -12.34 -27.35 -15.64
CA ASP A 5 -12.14 -26.76 -16.96
C ASP A 5 -12.26 -25.22 -16.97
N GLU A 6 -13.01 -24.67 -16.02
CA GLU A 6 -13.25 -23.23 -15.84
C GLU A 6 -12.23 -22.56 -14.91
N ASP A 7 -11.38 -23.32 -14.23
CA ASP A 7 -10.40 -22.77 -13.30
C ASP A 7 -9.33 -21.97 -14.07
N VAL A 8 -8.89 -20.85 -13.50
CA VAL A 8 -7.80 -20.03 -14.03
C VAL A 8 -6.58 -20.19 -13.12
N TYR A 9 -5.40 -20.23 -13.72
CA TYR A 9 -4.13 -20.36 -13.02
C TYR A 9 -3.15 -19.26 -13.44
N ALA A 10 -2.25 -18.89 -12.55
CA ALA A 10 -1.22 -17.90 -12.80
C ALA A 10 0.18 -18.46 -12.48
N LEU A 11 1.19 -17.94 -13.16
CA LEU A 11 2.60 -18.22 -12.86
C LEU A 11 2.98 -17.62 -11.51
N THR A 12 3.71 -18.38 -10.71
CA THR A 12 4.39 -17.84 -9.52
C THR A 12 5.69 -17.14 -9.93
N ASP A 13 6.37 -16.45 -9.01
CA ASP A 13 7.71 -15.90 -9.26
C ASP A 13 8.70 -16.99 -9.68
N LYS A 14 8.55 -18.20 -9.14
CA LYS A 14 9.34 -19.38 -9.51
C LYS A 14 9.01 -19.84 -10.93
N GLY A 15 7.72 -19.88 -11.32
CA GLY A 15 7.30 -20.17 -12.69
C GLY A 15 7.84 -19.16 -13.70
N ASN A 16 7.79 -17.87 -13.35
CA ASN A 16 8.34 -16.80 -14.17
C ASN A 16 9.87 -16.85 -14.29
N ALA A 17 10.58 -17.25 -13.23
CA ALA A 17 12.02 -17.45 -13.26
C ALA A 17 12.43 -18.64 -14.13
N GLU A 18 11.65 -19.73 -14.10
CA GLU A 18 11.88 -20.93 -14.91
C GLU A 18 11.76 -20.63 -16.42
N LEU A 19 10.82 -19.78 -16.83
CA LEU A 19 10.71 -19.35 -18.24
C LEU A 19 11.85 -18.45 -18.71
N LYS A 20 12.58 -17.82 -17.78
CA LYS A 20 13.67 -16.87 -18.07
C LYS A 20 15.06 -17.48 -17.89
N SER A 21 15.16 -18.73 -17.41
CA SER A 21 16.45 -19.37 -17.15
C SER A 21 17.10 -19.89 -18.45
N ALA A 22 18.44 -19.95 -18.46
CA ALA A 22 19.20 -20.50 -19.59
C ALA A 22 19.21 -22.05 -19.62
N GLY A 23 18.63 -22.70 -18.62
CA GLY A 23 18.55 -24.15 -18.51
C GLY A 23 17.34 -24.55 -17.64
N THR A 24 16.57 -25.51 -18.11
CA THR A 24 15.33 -25.96 -17.47
C THR A 24 15.33 -27.48 -17.31
N SER A 25 14.74 -27.93 -16.21
CA SER A 25 14.49 -29.34 -15.94
C SER A 25 13.12 -29.81 -16.45
N LEU A 26 12.31 -28.88 -16.96
CA LEU A 26 10.99 -29.15 -17.51
C LEU A 26 11.10 -29.75 -18.91
N SER A 27 10.22 -30.69 -19.20
CA SER A 27 10.03 -31.21 -20.54
C SER A 27 9.44 -30.15 -21.48
N ALA A 28 9.58 -30.36 -22.79
CA ALA A 28 9.02 -29.46 -23.79
C ALA A 28 7.49 -29.28 -23.66
N ALA A 29 6.78 -30.33 -23.25
CA ALA A 29 5.34 -30.27 -23.01
C ALA A 29 4.99 -29.45 -21.76
N GLU A 30 5.78 -29.57 -20.70
CA GLU A 30 5.61 -28.78 -19.46
C GLU A 30 5.89 -27.30 -19.71
N LEU A 31 6.96 -26.96 -20.45
CA LEU A 31 7.24 -25.59 -20.85
C LEU A 31 6.13 -25.01 -21.74
N GLN A 32 5.61 -25.80 -22.68
CA GLN A 32 4.52 -25.37 -23.54
C GLN A 32 3.28 -25.00 -22.72
N VAL A 33 2.87 -25.85 -21.79
CA VAL A 33 1.73 -25.56 -20.90
C VAL A 33 2.04 -24.37 -20.00
N LEU A 34 3.25 -24.29 -19.43
CA LEU A 34 3.66 -23.19 -18.57
C LEU A 34 3.61 -21.83 -19.28
N VAL A 35 4.02 -21.75 -20.55
CA VAL A 35 3.95 -20.54 -21.38
C VAL A 35 2.52 -20.09 -21.66
N LEU A 36 1.57 -21.03 -21.71
CA LEU A 36 0.15 -20.75 -21.99
C LEU A 36 -0.61 -20.23 -20.75
N ILE A 37 -0.01 -20.32 -19.56
CA ILE A 37 -0.61 -19.87 -18.30
C ILE A 37 -0.31 -18.38 -18.11
N ASP A 38 -1.32 -17.55 -18.32
CA ASP A 38 -1.20 -16.08 -18.31
C ASP A 38 -2.01 -15.40 -17.18
N GLY A 39 -2.63 -16.18 -16.30
CA GLY A 39 -3.51 -15.67 -15.26
C GLY A 39 -4.93 -15.32 -15.75
N LYS A 40 -5.28 -15.65 -16.99
CA LYS A 40 -6.58 -15.33 -17.61
C LYS A 40 -7.21 -16.53 -18.32
N ALA A 41 -6.41 -17.36 -18.96
CA ALA A 41 -6.87 -18.53 -19.69
C ALA A 41 -7.37 -19.62 -18.74
N THR A 42 -8.56 -20.17 -19.02
CA THR A 42 -9.08 -21.32 -18.28
C THR A 42 -8.32 -22.60 -18.65
N VAL A 43 -8.40 -23.63 -17.81
CA VAL A 43 -7.79 -24.94 -18.11
C VAL A 43 -8.26 -25.48 -19.48
N ALA A 44 -9.54 -25.32 -19.83
CA ALA A 44 -10.05 -25.72 -21.13
C ALA A 44 -9.41 -24.94 -22.30
N GLN A 45 -9.22 -23.62 -22.14
CA GLN A 45 -8.60 -22.77 -23.14
C GLN A 45 -7.11 -23.11 -23.32
N ILE A 46 -6.41 -23.41 -22.22
CA ILE A 46 -5.02 -23.87 -22.25
C ILE A 46 -4.93 -25.23 -22.97
N ALA A 47 -5.83 -26.16 -22.68
CA ALA A 47 -5.88 -27.45 -23.36
C ALA A 47 -6.18 -27.32 -24.86
N GLN A 48 -7.03 -26.37 -25.26
CA GLN A 48 -7.32 -26.08 -26.66
C GLN A 48 -6.14 -25.41 -27.38
N ALA A 49 -5.40 -24.53 -26.69
CA ALA A 49 -4.23 -23.86 -27.24
C ALA A 49 -3.03 -24.81 -27.39
N ALA A 50 -2.91 -25.80 -26.50
CA ALA A 50 -1.92 -26.87 -26.56
C ALA A 50 -2.29 -27.96 -27.58
N ARG A 51 -2.45 -27.60 -28.87
CA ARG A 51 -2.99 -28.46 -29.95
C ARG A 51 -2.30 -29.83 -30.13
N ASN A 52 -1.08 -29.98 -29.62
CA ASN A 52 -0.28 -31.21 -29.71
C ASN A 52 -0.40 -32.12 -28.48
N LEU A 53 -1.20 -31.74 -27.48
CA LEU A 53 -1.38 -32.48 -26.23
C LEU A 53 -2.85 -32.86 -26.05
N ALA A 54 -3.09 -34.08 -25.56
CA ALA A 54 -4.43 -34.49 -25.16
C ALA A 54 -4.86 -33.72 -23.89
N PRO A 55 -6.15 -33.37 -23.71
CA PRO A 55 -6.61 -32.65 -22.51
C PRO A 55 -6.23 -33.33 -21.19
N ALA A 56 -6.26 -34.66 -21.14
CA ALA A 56 -5.82 -35.43 -19.98
C ALA A 56 -4.32 -35.23 -19.65
N ALA A 57 -3.47 -35.08 -20.66
CA ALA A 57 -2.04 -34.82 -20.48
C ALA A 57 -1.80 -33.39 -19.98
N VAL A 58 -2.57 -32.41 -20.47
CA VAL A 58 -2.52 -31.03 -19.96
C VAL A 58 -2.90 -30.99 -18.48
N ASN A 59 -3.94 -31.71 -18.07
CA ASN A 59 -4.32 -31.82 -16.65
C ASN A 59 -3.24 -32.48 -15.78
N GLU A 60 -2.53 -33.48 -16.29
CA GLU A 60 -1.40 -34.09 -15.57
C GLU A 60 -0.22 -33.11 -15.42
N ILE A 61 0.09 -32.35 -16.47
CA ILE A 61 1.14 -31.32 -16.46
C ILE A 61 0.76 -30.20 -15.48
N MET A 62 -0.48 -29.72 -15.50
CA MET A 62 -0.98 -28.71 -14.56
C MET A 62 -0.81 -29.17 -13.11
N ARG A 63 -1.10 -30.45 -12.80
CA ARG A 63 -0.84 -31.03 -11.47
C ARG A 63 0.64 -30.98 -11.10
N LYS A 64 1.53 -31.37 -12.01
CA LYS A 64 2.98 -31.36 -11.79
C LYS A 64 3.50 -29.94 -11.53
N LEU A 65 3.14 -28.98 -12.39
CA LEU A 65 3.52 -27.58 -12.26
C LEU A 65 3.01 -26.97 -10.94
N PHE A 66 1.77 -27.28 -10.55
CA PHE A 66 1.18 -26.82 -9.30
C PHE A 66 1.89 -27.41 -8.07
N SER A 67 2.14 -28.73 -8.09
CA SER A 67 2.90 -29.41 -7.02
C SER A 67 4.34 -28.92 -6.90
N GLY A 68 4.95 -28.52 -8.02
CA GLY A 68 6.28 -27.93 -8.10
C GLY A 68 6.35 -26.44 -7.76
N THR A 69 5.22 -25.85 -7.34
CA THR A 69 5.05 -24.43 -6.99
C THR A 69 5.37 -23.44 -8.12
N LEU A 70 5.31 -23.89 -9.38
CA LEU A 70 5.52 -23.06 -10.57
C LEU A 70 4.25 -22.29 -10.96
N ILE A 71 3.08 -22.81 -10.61
CA ILE A 71 1.77 -22.19 -10.84
C ILE A 71 0.93 -22.21 -9.57
N THR A 72 0.02 -21.25 -9.46
CA THR A 72 -0.98 -21.17 -8.40
C THR A 72 -2.36 -20.96 -9.00
N THR A 73 -3.41 -21.28 -8.24
CA THR A 73 -4.77 -20.86 -8.62
C THR A 73 -4.75 -19.36 -8.80
N ALA A 74 -5.27 -18.88 -9.93
CA ALA A 74 -5.69 -17.50 -10.01
C ALA A 74 -6.95 -17.45 -9.16
N THR A 75 -6.78 -17.25 -7.85
CA THR A 75 -7.88 -16.79 -7.00
C THR A 75 -8.54 -15.65 -7.76
N GLU A 76 -9.87 -15.69 -7.90
CA GLU A 76 -10.62 -14.59 -8.50
C GLU A 76 -9.97 -13.29 -8.05
N PRO A 77 -9.63 -12.37 -8.97
CA PRO A 77 -9.07 -11.11 -8.56
C PRO A 77 -10.06 -10.55 -7.56
N SER A 78 -9.67 -10.52 -6.28
CA SER A 78 -10.39 -9.72 -5.33
C SER A 78 -10.48 -8.38 -6.03
N SER A 79 -11.71 -7.91 -6.27
CA SER A 79 -12.03 -6.74 -7.08
C SER A 79 -11.31 -5.46 -6.64
N ASP A 80 -10.47 -5.57 -5.61
CA ASP A 80 -9.58 -4.57 -5.10
C ASP A 80 -8.18 -4.51 -5.72
N GLY A 81 -7.60 -5.57 -6.32
CA GLY A 81 -6.27 -5.50 -6.93
C GLY A 81 -5.09 -5.57 -5.94
N LEU A 82 -5.34 -5.98 -4.69
CA LEU A 82 -4.33 -6.10 -3.62
C LEU A 82 -3.56 -7.44 -3.64
N GLU A 83 -3.96 -8.40 -4.47
CA GLU A 83 -3.43 -9.78 -4.53
C GLU A 83 -1.97 -9.88 -5.00
N SER A 84 -1.63 -9.26 -6.13
CA SER A 84 -0.29 -9.34 -6.76
C SER A 84 0.13 -8.02 -7.42
N GLY A 85 -0.79 -7.06 -7.44
CA GLY A 85 -0.67 -5.81 -8.18
C GLY A 85 -0.13 -4.66 -7.35
N PHE A 86 -0.38 -4.60 -6.03
CA PHE A 86 -0.11 -3.38 -5.24
C PHE A 86 1.34 -2.91 -5.37
N PHE A 87 2.33 -3.78 -5.11
CA PHE A 87 3.74 -3.43 -5.31
C PHE A 87 4.20 -3.49 -6.78
N SER A 88 3.41 -4.08 -7.66
CA SER A 88 3.64 -4.16 -9.11
C SER A 88 3.05 -2.97 -9.89
N ILE A 89 2.25 -2.11 -9.24
CA ILE A 89 1.75 -0.86 -9.83
C ILE A 89 2.97 -0.02 -10.20
N ALA A 90 3.19 0.14 -11.50
CA ALA A 90 4.22 1.02 -12.02
C ALA A 90 3.85 2.45 -11.64
N VAL A 91 4.70 3.08 -10.82
CA VAL A 91 4.62 4.51 -10.57
C VAL A 91 5.22 5.20 -11.81
N PRO A 92 4.44 6.00 -12.57
CA PRO A 92 4.93 6.61 -13.81
C PRO A 92 6.19 7.44 -13.56
N ALA A 93 7.12 7.40 -14.52
CA ALA A 93 8.28 8.29 -14.52
C ALA A 93 7.78 9.75 -14.50
N GLY A 94 8.09 10.45 -13.42
CA GLY A 94 7.66 11.83 -13.20
C GLY A 94 6.43 12.04 -12.32
N PHE A 95 5.88 10.97 -11.71
CA PHE A 95 4.89 11.10 -10.63
C PHE A 95 5.39 11.99 -9.48
N PHE A 96 6.71 12.00 -9.24
CA PHE A 96 7.39 12.85 -8.27
C PHE A 96 8.10 14.06 -8.90
N SER A 97 8.01 14.25 -10.23
CA SER A 97 8.74 15.32 -10.92
C SER A 97 7.80 16.44 -11.32
N ASN A 98 7.62 17.41 -10.41
CA ASN A 98 7.66 18.82 -10.75
C ASN A 98 7.54 19.65 -9.49
N SER A 99 8.51 20.56 -9.27
CA SER A 99 8.55 21.63 -8.25
C SER A 99 9.57 21.52 -7.11
N ALA A 100 10.70 20.79 -7.28
CA ALA A 100 11.83 20.94 -6.35
C ALA A 100 12.48 22.35 -6.43
N ALA A 101 12.36 23.02 -7.58
CA ALA A 101 13.13 24.22 -7.92
C ALA A 101 12.39 25.56 -7.71
N GLN A 102 11.10 25.58 -7.36
CA GLN A 102 10.37 26.83 -7.12
C GLN A 102 10.15 27.06 -5.63
N PRO A 103 10.26 28.31 -5.13
CA PRO A 103 9.88 28.67 -3.77
C PRO A 103 8.40 28.36 -3.57
N ASP A 104 8.08 27.63 -2.51
CA ASP A 104 6.71 27.29 -2.15
C ASP A 104 6.54 27.67 -0.67
N PRO A 105 5.81 28.75 -0.36
CA PRO A 105 5.68 29.25 1.00
C PRO A 105 4.95 28.28 1.93
N GLU A 106 4.09 27.40 1.40
CA GLU A 106 3.40 26.38 2.20
C GLU A 106 4.38 25.30 2.65
N VAL A 107 5.30 24.92 1.76
CA VAL A 107 6.37 23.97 2.06
C VAL A 107 7.35 24.56 3.08
N ASP A 108 7.79 25.81 2.88
CA ASP A 108 8.74 26.44 3.78
C ASP A 108 8.13 26.61 5.20
N GLN A 109 6.83 26.93 5.28
CA GLN A 109 6.07 26.91 6.54
C GLN A 109 5.95 25.50 7.11
N GLY A 110 5.72 24.49 6.28
CA GLY A 110 5.62 23.09 6.69
C GLY A 110 6.93 22.58 7.30
N VAL A 111 8.06 22.84 6.63
CA VAL A 111 9.41 22.57 7.15
C VAL A 111 9.65 23.29 8.47
N SER A 112 9.26 24.57 8.57
CA SER A 112 9.41 25.34 9.81
C SER A 112 8.57 24.74 10.94
N THR A 113 7.34 24.32 10.65
CA THR A 113 6.44 23.71 11.63
C THR A 113 6.96 22.34 12.07
N LEU A 114 7.46 21.51 11.15
CA LEU A 114 8.10 20.23 11.48
C LEU A 114 9.29 20.42 12.41
N LYS A 115 10.15 21.41 12.12
CA LYS A 115 11.31 21.71 12.97
C LYS A 115 10.93 22.23 14.36
N GLN A 116 9.84 22.96 14.49
CA GLN A 116 9.42 23.57 15.76
C GLN A 116 8.54 22.65 16.62
N LYS A 117 7.59 21.94 15.99
CA LYS A 117 6.56 21.13 16.67
C LYS A 117 6.76 19.63 16.52
N GLY A 118 7.69 19.18 15.68
CA GLY A 118 7.89 17.76 15.37
C GLY A 118 6.85 17.16 14.41
N TYR A 119 5.83 17.93 14.02
CA TYR A 119 4.81 17.49 13.06
C TYR A 119 4.31 18.63 12.18
N TYR A 120 3.81 18.30 11.00
CA TYR A 120 3.12 19.20 10.08
C TYR A 120 1.97 18.43 9.44
N VAL A 121 0.78 19.02 9.49
CA VAL A 121 -0.42 18.42 8.92
C VAL A 121 -0.90 19.29 7.78
N ARG A 122 -1.02 18.71 6.59
CA ARG A 122 -1.73 19.33 5.48
C ARG A 122 -3.09 18.69 5.39
N ILE A 123 -4.14 19.44 5.72
CA ILE A 123 -5.51 18.97 5.51
C ILE A 123 -5.83 19.06 4.00
N ALA A 124 -5.28 18.14 3.22
CA ALA A 124 -5.50 18.05 1.78
C ALA A 124 -6.92 17.55 1.48
N ARG A 125 -7.51 16.80 2.41
CA ARG A 125 -8.84 16.21 2.31
C ARG A 125 -9.63 16.53 3.56
N ARG A 126 -10.34 17.66 3.55
CA ARG A 126 -11.46 17.83 4.49
C ARG A 126 -12.59 16.93 4.01
N PRO A 127 -13.05 15.95 4.80
CA PRO A 127 -14.33 15.33 4.51
C PRO A 127 -15.39 16.43 4.42
N ALA A 128 -16.28 16.35 3.43
CA ALA A 128 -17.28 17.41 3.15
C ALA A 128 -18.19 17.72 4.36
N ALA A 129 -18.22 16.82 5.33
CA ALA A 129 -18.74 17.04 6.68
C ALA A 129 -17.69 16.58 7.70
N ALA A 130 -17.67 17.20 8.89
CA ALA A 130 -16.95 16.64 10.04
C ALA A 130 -17.38 15.17 10.22
N ARG A 131 -16.43 14.25 10.34
CA ARG A 131 -16.77 12.83 10.50
C ARG A 131 -17.41 12.64 11.86
N GLU A 132 -18.74 12.52 11.88
CA GLU A 132 -19.46 12.04 13.05
C GLU A 132 -19.15 10.56 13.20
N VAL A 133 -18.28 10.23 14.16
CA VAL A 133 -18.05 8.85 14.58
C VAL A 133 -19.35 8.37 15.23
N LYS A 134 -20.01 7.37 14.61
CA LYS A 134 -21.28 6.85 15.14
C LYS A 134 -21.04 6.23 16.52
N GLN A 135 -22.06 6.21 17.39
CA GLN A 135 -21.94 5.53 18.68
C GLN A 135 -21.53 4.06 18.47
N GLY A 136 -20.40 3.67 19.05
CA GLY A 136 -19.82 2.33 18.91
C GLY A 136 -18.93 2.11 17.68
N GLU A 137 -18.74 3.10 16.81
CA GLU A 137 -17.78 3.03 15.71
C GLU A 137 -16.36 3.24 16.24
N GLN A 138 -15.47 2.27 15.95
CA GLN A 138 -14.06 2.37 16.29
C GLN A 138 -13.24 2.50 15.00
N LEU A 139 -12.59 3.66 14.85
CA LEU A 139 -11.72 3.94 13.72
C LEU A 139 -10.42 3.15 13.81
N THR A 140 -9.94 2.63 12.69
CA THR A 140 -8.73 1.81 12.61
C THR A 140 -7.56 2.59 12.04
N VAL A 141 -6.47 2.69 12.80
CA VAL A 141 -5.18 3.21 12.34
C VAL A 141 -4.25 2.03 12.01
N LEU A 142 -3.67 2.04 10.81
CA LEU A 142 -2.57 1.14 10.46
C LEU A 142 -1.25 1.87 10.70
N VAL A 143 -0.35 1.28 11.49
CA VAL A 143 1.01 1.77 11.71
C VAL A 143 1.98 0.87 10.96
N VAL A 144 2.80 1.46 10.09
CA VAL A 144 3.79 0.77 9.27
C VAL A 144 5.18 1.28 9.63
N ASP A 145 5.97 0.43 10.27
CA ASP A 145 7.32 0.73 10.75
C ASP A 145 8.06 -0.59 11.04
N ASP A 146 9.35 -0.68 10.76
CA ASP A 146 10.15 -1.89 11.00
C ASP A 146 10.71 -1.97 12.43
N ASP A 147 10.59 -0.90 13.21
CA ASP A 147 10.96 -0.90 14.63
C ASP A 147 9.79 -1.44 15.51
N PRO A 148 9.91 -2.64 16.09
CA PRO A 148 8.86 -3.25 16.91
C PRO A 148 8.58 -2.47 18.21
N ASP A 149 9.58 -1.78 18.76
CA ASP A 149 9.40 -0.97 19.97
C ASP A 149 8.61 0.29 19.64
N LEU A 150 8.88 0.91 18.48
CA LEU A 150 8.10 2.05 18.00
C LEU A 150 6.65 1.66 17.68
N LEU A 151 6.44 0.52 17.03
CA LEU A 151 5.10 -0.02 16.79
C LEU A 151 4.34 -0.25 18.10
N LYS A 152 4.98 -0.83 19.11
CA LYS A 152 4.38 -1.06 20.43
C LYS A 152 4.04 0.26 21.13
N LEU A 153 4.94 1.24 21.07
CA LEU A 153 4.74 2.57 21.63
C LEU A 153 3.52 3.24 20.99
N LEU A 154 3.52 3.39 19.66
CA LEU A 154 2.44 4.04 18.93
C LEU A 154 1.10 3.31 19.12
N ARG A 155 1.10 1.98 19.09
CA ARG A 155 -0.08 1.17 19.37
C ARG A 155 -0.69 1.48 20.73
N THR A 156 0.14 1.67 21.76
CA THR A 156 -0.31 1.96 23.12
C THR A 156 -1.01 3.32 23.16
N TYR A 157 -0.33 4.38 22.70
CA TYR A 157 -0.85 5.74 22.75
C TYR A 157 -2.10 5.94 21.87
N ILE A 158 -2.10 5.37 20.66
CA ILE A 158 -3.24 5.50 19.75
C ILE A 158 -4.45 4.71 20.29
N LYS A 159 -4.26 3.55 20.93
CA LYS A 159 -5.37 2.81 21.57
C LYS A 159 -5.97 3.55 22.76
N MET A 160 -5.15 4.24 23.55
CA MET A 160 -5.64 5.06 24.69
C MET A 160 -6.62 6.14 24.24
N GLU A 161 -6.54 6.54 22.98
CA GLU A 161 -7.41 7.53 22.34
C GLU A 161 -8.66 6.93 21.67
N GLY A 162 -8.91 5.64 21.91
CA GLY A 162 -10.12 4.94 21.46
C GLY A 162 -10.04 4.32 20.07
N PHE A 163 -8.91 4.43 19.38
CA PHE A 163 -8.71 3.84 18.04
C PHE A 163 -8.39 2.33 18.11
N ALA A 164 -8.85 1.58 17.11
CA ALA A 164 -8.28 0.28 16.80
C ALA A 164 -6.93 0.49 16.12
N VAL A 165 -5.95 -0.38 16.40
CA VAL A 165 -4.61 -0.29 15.81
C VAL A 165 -4.18 -1.62 15.24
N ARG A 166 -3.80 -1.59 13.96
CA ARG A 166 -3.08 -2.64 13.24
C ARG A 166 -1.65 -2.21 12.99
N THR A 167 -0.74 -3.16 12.93
CA THR A 167 0.70 -2.91 12.72
C THR A 167 1.18 -3.73 11.53
N ALA A 168 2.18 -3.21 10.81
CA ALA A 168 2.87 -3.90 9.73
C ALA A 168 4.35 -3.52 9.76
N GLU A 169 5.25 -4.49 9.60
CA GLU A 169 6.70 -4.26 9.70
C GLU A 169 7.38 -4.24 8.32
N LYS A 170 6.75 -4.88 7.33
CA LYS A 170 7.33 -5.11 6.00
C LYS A 170 6.25 -5.20 4.91
N ARG A 171 6.66 -5.32 3.64
CA ARG A 171 5.75 -5.36 2.47
C ARG A 171 4.58 -6.33 2.62
N ASP A 172 4.85 -7.56 3.01
CA ASP A 172 3.83 -8.60 3.10
C ASP A 172 2.77 -8.27 4.16
N ASP A 173 3.19 -7.69 5.28
CA ASP A 173 2.30 -7.28 6.36
C ASP A 173 1.43 -6.09 5.94
N ILE A 174 1.99 -5.15 5.17
CA ILE A 174 1.27 -4.00 4.61
C ILE A 174 0.13 -4.49 3.72
N ILE A 175 0.43 -5.44 2.83
CA ILE A 175 -0.57 -6.04 1.94
C ILE A 175 -1.65 -6.76 2.75
N ALA A 176 -1.25 -7.59 3.71
CA ALA A 176 -2.19 -8.31 4.57
C ALA A 176 -3.11 -7.33 5.34
N ALA A 177 -2.56 -6.23 5.85
CA ALA A 177 -3.30 -5.21 6.57
C ALA A 177 -4.30 -4.45 5.67
N PHE A 178 -3.96 -4.19 4.41
CA PHE A 178 -4.87 -3.56 3.44
C PHE A 178 -5.98 -4.50 2.96
N ARG A 179 -5.73 -5.81 2.92
CA ARG A 179 -6.72 -6.84 2.57
C ARG A 179 -7.76 -7.05 3.66
N GLN A 180 -7.38 -6.89 4.92
CA GLN A 180 -8.28 -7.18 6.03
C GLN A 180 -9.40 -6.12 6.15
N PRO A 181 -10.68 -6.48 5.99
CA PRO A 181 -11.80 -5.58 6.27
C PRO A 181 -12.04 -5.44 7.79
N PRO A 182 -12.51 -4.27 8.29
CA PRO A 182 -12.61 -3.01 7.56
C PRO A 182 -11.22 -2.46 7.21
N ARG A 183 -11.13 -1.70 6.12
CA ARG A 183 -9.88 -1.02 5.73
C ARG A 183 -9.49 0.03 6.77
N PRO A 184 -8.19 0.37 6.89
CA PRO A 184 -7.76 1.42 7.80
C PRO A 184 -8.37 2.77 7.40
N ASP A 185 -8.78 3.52 8.42
CA ASP A 185 -9.25 4.90 8.30
C ASP A 185 -8.08 5.88 8.15
N LEU A 186 -6.88 5.49 8.57
CA LEU A 186 -5.64 6.25 8.42
C LEU A 186 -4.42 5.31 8.44
N VAL A 187 -3.38 5.68 7.68
CA VAL A 187 -2.08 5.00 7.71
C VAL A 187 -1.00 5.94 8.25
N LEU A 188 -0.27 5.50 9.27
CA LEU A 188 1.02 6.04 9.66
C LEU A 188 2.09 5.22 8.93
N LEU A 189 2.88 5.86 8.08
CA LEU A 189 3.77 5.16 7.16
C LEU A 189 5.20 5.67 7.31
N ASP A 190 6.10 4.79 7.75
CA ASP A 190 7.52 5.09 7.73
C ASP A 190 8.07 5.23 6.29
N VAL A 191 8.99 6.17 6.12
CA VAL A 191 9.66 6.43 4.84
C VAL A 191 10.69 5.33 4.51
N GLN A 192 11.38 4.80 5.52
CA GLN A 192 12.55 3.93 5.37
C GLN A 192 12.24 2.51 5.88
N LEU A 193 11.53 1.72 5.09
CA LEU A 193 11.30 0.31 5.42
C LEU A 193 12.45 -0.57 4.88
N PRO A 194 12.72 -1.72 5.49
CA PRO A 194 13.84 -2.59 5.11
C PRO A 194 13.69 -3.15 3.70
N ASP A 195 12.45 -3.37 3.26
CA ASP A 195 12.14 -3.92 1.96
C ASP A 195 11.41 -2.93 1.05
N ALA A 196 10.89 -1.79 1.51
CA ALA A 196 10.13 -0.83 0.69
C ALA A 196 10.52 0.64 0.95
N ASN A 197 10.27 1.50 -0.04
CA ASN A 197 10.29 2.94 0.18
C ASN A 197 8.86 3.43 0.48
N GLY A 198 8.65 4.12 1.60
CA GLY A 198 7.34 4.62 2.01
C GLY A 198 6.71 5.59 0.99
N PHE A 199 7.51 6.38 0.26
CA PHE A 199 6.99 7.24 -0.80
C PHE A 199 6.42 6.43 -1.97
N ASP A 200 7.01 5.28 -2.29
CA ASP A 200 6.49 4.40 -3.34
C ASP A 200 5.20 3.71 -2.89
N VAL A 201 5.12 3.29 -1.63
CA VAL A 201 3.89 2.76 -1.03
C VAL A 201 2.77 3.82 -1.11
N LEU A 202 3.05 5.05 -0.70
CA LEU A 202 2.10 6.17 -0.79
C LEU A 202 1.63 6.41 -2.24
N ALA A 203 2.56 6.47 -3.20
CA ALA A 203 2.22 6.64 -4.61
C ALA A 203 1.30 5.51 -5.12
N LYS A 204 1.61 4.26 -4.77
CA LYS A 204 0.79 3.09 -5.10
C LYS A 204 -0.59 3.16 -4.46
N MET A 205 -0.70 3.60 -3.20
CA MET A 205 -1.99 3.85 -2.56
C MET A 205 -2.82 4.88 -3.33
N ARG A 206 -2.22 5.97 -3.81
CA ARG A 206 -2.93 7.01 -4.60
C ARG A 206 -3.41 6.52 -5.96
N LEU A 207 -2.69 5.59 -6.58
CA LEU A 207 -3.08 4.95 -7.84
C LEU A 207 -4.15 3.86 -7.63
N HIS A 208 -4.26 3.33 -6.41
CA HIS A 208 -5.14 2.21 -6.11
C HIS A 208 -6.60 2.68 -5.87
N PRO A 209 -7.62 2.19 -6.62
CA PRO A 209 -8.99 2.71 -6.57
C PRO A 209 -9.61 2.76 -5.16
N LEU A 210 -9.20 1.84 -4.30
CA LEU A 210 -9.77 1.63 -2.98
C LEU A 210 -8.93 2.17 -1.82
N LEU A 211 -7.66 2.49 -2.08
CA LEU A 211 -6.75 3.08 -1.08
C LEU A 211 -6.48 4.56 -1.37
N LYS A 212 -6.82 5.05 -2.57
CA LYS A 212 -6.57 6.44 -2.96
C LYS A 212 -7.18 7.44 -2.00
N ALA A 213 -8.29 7.08 -1.35
CA ALA A 213 -9.02 7.92 -0.39
C ALA A 213 -8.50 7.81 1.04
N VAL A 214 -7.68 6.81 1.36
CA VAL A 214 -7.16 6.61 2.72
C VAL A 214 -6.12 7.69 3.03
N PRO A 215 -6.28 8.45 4.13
CA PRO A 215 -5.31 9.45 4.54
C PRO A 215 -4.01 8.80 5.02
N VAL A 216 -2.88 9.42 4.69
CA VAL A 216 -1.54 8.93 5.02
C VAL A 216 -0.73 10.02 5.70
N ILE A 217 -0.19 9.71 6.88
CA ILE A 217 0.80 10.52 7.59
C ILE A 217 2.15 9.83 7.45
N MET A 218 3.13 10.53 6.89
CA MET A 218 4.49 10.03 6.73
C MET A 218 5.29 10.20 8.02
N LEU A 219 5.94 9.14 8.49
CA LEU A 219 6.95 9.18 9.55
C LEU A 219 8.32 9.25 8.89
N THR A 220 9.12 10.26 9.21
CA THR A 220 10.39 10.52 8.52
C THR A 220 11.50 10.82 9.51
N ALA A 221 12.70 10.28 9.33
CA ALA A 221 13.88 10.74 10.07
C ALA A 221 14.38 12.12 9.59
N GLU A 222 13.93 12.56 8.41
CA GLU A 222 14.43 13.76 7.75
C GLU A 222 13.35 14.84 7.65
N ALA A 223 13.64 16.02 8.22
CA ALA A 223 12.78 17.21 8.21
C ALA A 223 13.19 18.21 7.11
N THR A 224 13.59 17.72 5.93
CA THR A 224 14.07 18.56 4.83
C THR A 224 12.95 19.02 3.93
N ARG A 225 13.23 20.13 3.22
CA ARG A 225 12.30 20.71 2.25
C ARG A 225 11.99 19.72 1.13
N GLU A 226 13.00 18.97 0.70
CA GLU A 226 12.92 17.96 -0.34
C GLU A 226 11.99 16.80 0.07
N ALA A 227 12.11 16.30 1.30
CA ALA A 227 11.27 15.22 1.83
C ALA A 227 9.79 15.66 1.96
N VAL A 228 9.57 16.88 2.44
CA VAL A 228 8.24 17.50 2.53
C VAL A 228 7.65 17.70 1.13
N LEU A 229 8.40 18.24 0.17
CA LEU A 229 7.95 18.40 -1.22
C LEU A 229 7.56 17.05 -1.83
N ARG A 230 8.42 16.03 -1.68
CA ARG A 230 8.24 14.73 -2.32
C ARG A 230 6.94 14.05 -1.87
N GLY A 231 6.67 14.00 -0.57
CA GLY A 231 5.43 13.37 -0.12
C GLY A 231 4.20 14.28 -0.26
N LEU A 232 4.33 15.61 -0.28
CA LEU A 232 3.22 16.51 -0.65
C LEU A 232 2.76 16.25 -2.09
N GLN A 233 3.71 16.09 -3.01
CA GLN A 233 3.47 15.68 -4.40
C GLN A 233 2.88 14.27 -4.49
N ALA A 234 3.39 13.34 -3.67
CA ALA A 234 2.84 12.00 -3.57
C ALA A 234 1.46 11.95 -2.87
N GLY A 235 0.95 13.09 -2.39
CA GLY A 235 -0.38 13.22 -1.81
C GLY A 235 -0.48 12.82 -0.35
N ALA A 236 0.57 12.96 0.45
CA ALA A 236 0.52 12.82 1.90
C ALA A 236 -0.40 13.89 2.54
N ASP A 237 -1.05 13.50 3.63
CA ASP A 237 -1.96 14.34 4.43
C ASP A 237 -1.29 14.83 5.73
N GLY A 238 -0.14 14.26 6.10
CA GLY A 238 0.65 14.75 7.22
C GLY A 238 2.07 14.19 7.25
N TYR A 239 2.87 14.78 8.12
CA TYR A 239 4.26 14.45 8.37
C TYR A 239 4.56 14.54 9.86
N VAL A 240 5.36 13.60 10.34
CA VAL A 240 5.94 13.62 11.69
C VAL A 240 7.41 13.25 11.58
N THR A 241 8.28 14.04 12.20
CA THR A 241 9.72 13.78 12.19
C THR A 241 10.12 12.92 13.37
N LYS A 242 10.91 11.88 13.13
CA LYS A 242 11.58 11.08 14.15
C LYS A 242 12.84 11.84 14.65
N PRO A 243 13.16 11.79 15.95
CA PRO A 243 12.32 11.27 17.04
C PRO A 243 11.13 12.21 17.31
N PHE A 244 10.01 11.64 17.77
CA PHE A 244 8.79 12.37 18.12
C PHE A 244 8.29 12.01 19.51
N GLU A 245 7.53 12.92 20.10
CA GLU A 245 6.66 12.60 21.23
C GLU A 245 5.38 11.94 20.71
N PRO A 246 4.90 10.84 21.32
CA PRO A 246 3.69 10.15 20.88
C PRO A 246 2.45 11.06 20.78
N ASP A 247 2.37 12.07 21.63
CA ASP A 247 1.28 13.05 21.65
C ASP A 247 1.21 13.86 20.34
N HIS A 248 2.36 14.15 19.71
CA HIS A 248 2.40 14.81 18.40
C HIS A 248 1.82 13.92 17.29
N VAL A 249 2.08 12.61 17.35
CA VAL A 249 1.51 11.64 16.40
C VAL A 249 0.00 11.54 16.59
N VAL A 250 -0.46 11.41 17.84
CA VAL A 250 -1.89 11.37 18.17
C VAL A 250 -2.60 12.64 17.70
N ALA A 251 -2.01 13.81 17.94
CA ALA A 251 -2.56 15.09 17.48
C ALA A 251 -2.68 15.13 15.96
N ALA A 252 -1.65 14.68 15.23
CA ALA A 252 -1.68 14.60 13.78
C ALA A 252 -2.77 13.63 13.27
N VAL A 253 -2.91 12.46 13.88
CA VAL A 253 -3.96 11.47 13.56
C VAL A 253 -5.35 12.08 13.73
N LYS A 254 -5.62 12.71 14.87
CA LYS A 254 -6.91 13.37 15.13
C LYS A 254 -7.19 14.51 14.15
N ALA A 255 -6.17 15.31 13.81
CA ALA A 255 -6.31 16.42 12.87
C ALA A 255 -6.67 15.93 11.47
N VAL A 256 -5.95 14.91 10.96
CA VAL A 256 -6.19 14.34 9.63
C VAL A 256 -7.55 13.64 9.54
N LEU A 257 -8.00 12.98 10.61
CA LEU A 257 -9.33 12.36 10.67
C LEU A 257 -10.47 13.37 10.89
N GLY A 258 -10.16 14.66 11.09
CA GLY A 258 -11.16 15.70 11.35
C GLY A 258 -11.82 15.58 12.73
N LEU A 259 -11.14 14.94 13.68
CA LEU A 259 -11.61 14.71 15.06
C LEU A 259 -11.10 15.78 16.04
N SER A 260 -10.20 16.65 15.59
CA SER A 260 -9.89 17.88 16.30
C SER A 260 -11.15 18.74 16.29
N GLY A 261 -11.81 18.86 17.45
CA GLY A 261 -13.05 19.62 17.61
C GLY A 261 -12.95 21.00 16.94
N ALA A 262 -14.11 21.53 16.50
CA ALA A 262 -14.42 22.71 15.69
C ALA A 262 -13.68 24.05 15.94
N ALA A 263 -12.50 24.08 16.57
CA ALA A 263 -11.75 25.26 16.98
C ALA A 263 -10.65 25.71 16.00
N GLN A 264 -10.31 24.95 14.95
CA GLN A 264 -9.28 25.36 13.99
C GLN A 264 -9.81 26.00 12.70
N SER A 265 -11.13 26.18 12.54
CA SER A 265 -11.69 26.92 11.38
C SER A 265 -11.41 28.43 11.41
N LYS A 266 -10.87 28.98 12.49
CA LYS A 266 -10.57 30.43 12.61
C LYS A 266 -9.11 30.84 12.36
N ALA A 267 -8.16 29.91 12.27
CA ALA A 267 -6.73 30.25 12.17
C ALA A 267 -6.19 30.43 10.74
N ALA A 268 -6.98 30.09 9.70
CA ALA A 268 -6.56 30.23 8.30
C ALA A 268 -7.26 31.39 7.55
N GLU A 269 -8.14 32.15 8.21
CA GLU A 269 -8.92 33.23 7.57
C GLU A 269 -8.50 34.65 7.99
N SER A 270 -7.53 34.83 8.89
CA SER A 270 -6.95 36.14 9.15
C SER A 270 -5.72 36.38 8.26
N LYS A 271 -5.95 36.79 7.01
CA LYS A 271 -4.95 37.53 6.23
C LYS A 271 -4.56 38.82 6.98
N PRO A 272 -3.28 39.21 6.96
CA PRO A 272 -2.92 40.62 7.00
C PRO A 272 -2.28 41.01 5.66
N LYS A 273 -3.04 41.74 4.86
CA LYS A 273 -2.64 43.07 4.35
C LYS A 273 -3.86 43.78 3.78
#